data_AF-A0A969PKL7-F1
#
_entry.id   AF-A0A969PKL7-F1
#
_cell.length_a   1.000
_cell.length_b   1.000
_cell.length_c   1.000
_cell.angle_alpha   90.00
_cell.angle_beta   90.00
_cell.angle_gamma   90.00
#
_symmetry.space_group_name_H-M   'P 1'
#
loop_
_entity.id
_entity.type
_entity.pdbx_description
1 polymer ?
#
loop_
_entity_poly.entity_id
_entity_poly.type
_entity_poly.pdbx_seq_one_letter_code
_entity_poly.pdbx_strand_id
1 'polypeptide(L)' 'MTNELLTALEEAFRSILETRECKLIEFNGESDRVHLIVSYKPEISISNLVANLKSTLVSNYGKRFLKHLP' A
#
# COMPACT_ATOMS: atom_id res chain seq x y z
N MET A 1 11.92 4.38 -6.49
CA MET A 1 11.60 4.29 -5.05
C MET A 1 12.83 3.75 -4.31
N THR A 2 13.13 4.21 -3.10
CA THR A 2 14.22 3.64 -2.27
C THR A 2 13.74 2.35 -1.59
N ASN A 3 14.65 1.45 -1.23
CA ASN A 3 14.30 0.18 -0.57
C ASN A 3 13.58 0.41 0.77
N GLU A 4 14.03 1.38 1.57
CA GLU A 4 13.41 1.73 2.86
C GLU A 4 11.94 2.17 2.70
N LEU A 5 11.66 2.89 1.62
CA LEU A 5 10.31 3.32 1.29
C LEU A 5 9.43 2.13 0.87
N LEU A 6 9.97 1.20 0.07
CA LEU A 6 9.25 -0.01 -0.33
C LEU A 6 8.90 -0.86 0.90
N THR A 7 9.84 -1.03 1.84
CA THR A 7 9.58 -1.72 3.11
C THR A 7 8.48 -1.02 3.89
N ALA A 8 8.57 0.30 4.06
CA ALA A 8 7.56 1.05 4.79
C ALA A 8 6.18 0.93 4.12
N LEU A 9 6.10 0.96 2.79
CA LEU A 9 4.87 0.79 2.03
C LEU A 9 4.25 -0.59 2.25
N GLU A 10 5.06 -1.64 2.17
CA GLU A 10 4.62 -3.01 2.44
C GLU A 10 3.99 -3.14 3.84
N GLU A 11 4.65 -2.60 4.87
CA GLU A 11 4.14 -2.64 6.25
C GLU A 11 2.79 -1.95 6.40
N ALA A 12 2.62 -0.75 5.84
CA ALA A 12 1.34 -0.05 5.91
C ALA A 12 0.24 -0.78 5.14
N PHE A 13 0.55 -1.33 3.97
CA PHE A 13 -0.42 -2.11 3.21
C PHE A 13 -0.84 -3.37 3.95
N ARG A 14 0.11 -4.09 4.54
CA ARG A 14 -0.17 -5.26 5.37
C ARG A 14 -1.10 -4.89 6.53
N SER A 15 -0.81 -3.81 7.25
CA SER A 15 -1.65 -3.34 8.36
C SER A 15 -3.08 -3.00 7.92
N ILE A 16 -3.25 -2.26 6.81
CA ILE A 16 -4.59 -1.93 6.29
C ILE A 16 -5.35 -3.19 5.90
N LEU A 17 -4.68 -4.14 5.26
CA LEU A 17 -5.30 -5.39 4.81
C LEU A 17 -5.71 -6.26 6.00
N GLU A 18 -4.88 -6.37 7.04
CA GLU A 18 -5.18 -7.12 8.26
C GLU A 18 -6.42 -6.57 8.99
N THR A 19 -6.58 -5.24 9.07
CA THR A 19 -7.77 -4.63 9.69
C THR A 19 -9.09 -4.93 8.95
N ARG A 20 -9.01 -5.47 7.73
CA ARG A 20 -10.15 -5.78 6.86
C ARG A 20 -10.28 -7.26 6.56
N GLU A 21 -9.59 -8.11 7.31
CA GLU A 21 -9.54 -9.56 7.07
C GLU A 21 -9.03 -9.94 5.67
N CYS A 22 -8.27 -9.04 5.04
CA CYS A 22 -7.55 -9.31 3.80
C CYS A 22 -6.11 -9.74 4.14
N LYS A 23 -5.46 -10.43 3.19
CA LYS A 23 -4.05 -10.81 3.32
C LYS A 23 -3.24 -10.30 2.13
N LEU A 24 -2.11 -9.67 2.42
CA LEU A 24 -1.07 -9.39 1.44
C LEU A 24 -0.32 -10.69 1.15
N ILE A 25 -0.44 -11.19 -0.08
CA ILE A 25 0.20 -12.42 -0.55
C ILE A 25 1.58 -12.10 -1.11
N GLU A 26 1.67 -11.04 -1.91
CA GLU A 26 2.93 -10.61 -2.53
C GLU A 26 2.97 -9.09 -2.65
N PHE A 27 4.14 -8.52 -2.47
CA PHE A 27 4.43 -7.11 -2.67
C PHE A 27 5.70 -6.97 -3.52
N ASN A 28 5.59 -6.25 -4.62
CA ASN A 28 6.70 -5.97 -5.51
C ASN A 28 6.74 -4.48 -5.85
N GLY A 29 7.92 -3.88 -5.79
CA GLY A 29 8.11 -2.45 -6.02
C GLY A 29 9.05 -2.19 -7.19
N GLU A 30 8.60 -1.37 -8.13
CA GLU A 30 9.44 -0.79 -9.18
C GLU A 30 9.78 0.67 -8.82
N SER A 31 10.58 1.32 -9.65
CA SER A 31 11.05 2.68 -9.38
C SER A 31 9.92 3.72 -9.34
N ASP A 32 8.82 3.48 -10.05
CA ASP A 32 7.70 4.38 -10.27
C ASP A 32 6.33 3.79 -9.86
N ARG A 33 6.24 2.50 -9.54
CA ARG A 33 4.99 1.82 -9.21
C ARG A 33 5.19 0.66 -8.25
N VAL A 34 4.10 0.22 -7.61
CA VAL A 34 4.08 -0.98 -6.75
C VAL A 34 2.97 -1.93 -7.21
N HIS A 35 3.24 -3.23 -7.14
CA HIS A 35 2.33 -4.31 -7.45
C HIS A 35 1.99 -5.07 -6.15
N LEU A 36 0.71 -5.33 -5.94
CA LEU A 36 0.22 -6.05 -4.77
C LEU A 36 -0.63 -7.23 -5.21
N ILE A 37 -0.34 -8.41 -4.68
CA ILE A 37 -1.23 -9.57 -4.75
C ILE A 37 -1.95 -9.68 -3.40
N VAL A 38 -3.27 -9.57 -3.42
CA VAL A 38 -4.08 -9.52 -2.20
C VAL A 38 -5.16 -10.60 -2.26
N SER A 39 -5.29 -11.37 -1.18
CA SER A 39 -6.44 -12.22 -0.94
C SER A 39 -7.48 -11.44 -0.13
N TYR A 40 -8.70 -11.36 -0.63
CA TYR A 40 -9.81 -10.62 -0.02
C TYR A 40 -11.10 -11.45 -0.07
N LYS A 41 -12.02 -11.21 0.87
CA LYS A 41 -13.35 -11.83 0.85
C LYS A 41 -14.23 -11.17 -0.23
N PRO A 42 -15.11 -11.90 -0.93
CA PRO A 42 -15.97 -11.35 -1.98
C PRO A 42 -16.96 -10.28 -1.46
N GLU A 43 -17.23 -10.25 -0.16
CA GLU A 43 -18.06 -9.22 0.50
C GLU A 43 -17.37 -7.85 0.57
N ILE A 44 -16.06 -7.78 0.33
CA ILE A 44 -15.28 -6.55 0.38
C ILE A 44 -15.34 -5.86 -0.97
N SER A 45 -15.84 -4.63 -0.98
CA SER A 45 -15.78 -3.77 -2.16
C SER A 45 -14.33 -3.46 -2.52
N ILE A 46 -13.88 -4.00 -3.65
CA ILE A 46 -12.54 -3.77 -4.22
C ILE A 46 -12.31 -2.27 -4.43
N SER A 47 -13.33 -1.54 -4.90
CA SER A 47 -13.22 -0.09 -5.13
C SER A 47 -12.92 0.67 -3.83
N ASN A 48 -13.61 0.31 -2.74
CA ASN A 48 -13.37 0.91 -1.43
C ASN A 48 -12.00 0.52 -0.87
N LEU A 49 -11.56 -0.72 -1.12
CA LEU A 49 -10.22 -1.18 -0.73
C LEU A 49 -9.14 -0.36 -1.44
N VAL A 50 -9.22 -0.24 -2.76
CA VAL A 50 -8.26 0.50 -3.59
C VAL A 50 -8.26 2.00 -3.24
N ALA A 51 -9.42 2.60 -3.02
CA ALA A 51 -9.52 4.01 -2.62
C ALA A 51 -8.80 4.28 -1.29
N ASN A 52 -8.96 3.39 -0.30
CA ASN A 52 -8.28 3.51 0.98
C ASN A 52 -6.77 3.30 0.87
N LEU A 53 -6.32 2.29 0.11
CA LEU A 53 -4.90 2.05 -0.13
C LEU A 53 -4.25 3.29 -0.76
N LYS A 54 -4.89 3.87 -1.78
CA LYS A 54 -4.42 5.10 -2.45
C LYS A 54 -4.45 6.32 -1.51
N SER A 55 -5.47 6.45 -0.67
CA SER A 55 -5.54 7.55 0.30
C SER A 55 -4.41 7.48 1.32
N THR A 56 -4.11 6.29 1.87
CA THR A 56 -3.01 6.13 2.82
C THR A 56 -1.64 6.39 2.17
N LEU A 57 -1.45 5.97 0.91
CA LEU A 57 -0.29 6.36 0.11
C LEU A 57 -0.16 7.89 0.03
N VAL A 58 -1.21 8.59 -0.39
CA VAL A 58 -1.14 10.04 -0.60
C VAL A 58 -1.00 10.82 0.72
N SER A 59 -1.70 10.40 1.78
CA SER A 59 -1.75 11.11 3.06
C SER A 59 -0.52 10.89 3.94
N ASN A 60 -0.13 9.62 4.17
CA ASN A 60 1.01 9.27 5.03
C ASN A 60 2.33 9.27 4.27
N TYR A 61 2.35 8.73 3.04
CA TYR A 61 3.57 8.68 2.24
C TYR A 61 3.80 9.97 1.47
N GLY A 62 2.78 10.67 0.98
CA GLY A 62 2.97 11.97 0.30
C GLY A 62 3.71 12.99 1.16
N LYS A 63 3.37 13.10 2.45
CA LYS A 63 4.08 14.01 3.39
C LYS A 63 5.51 13.57 3.70
N ARG A 64 5.80 12.26 3.66
CA ARG A 64 7.13 11.69 3.96
C ARG A 64 8.02 11.58 2.71
N PHE A 65 7.42 11.42 1.52
CA PHE A 65 8.04 11.44 0.20
C PHE A 65 8.50 12.84 -0.20
N LEU A 66 7.71 13.88 0.09
CA LEU A 66 8.08 15.26 -0.23
C LEU A 66 9.35 15.71 0.50
N LYS A 67 9.75 15.03 1.60
CA LYS A 67 11.03 15.27 2.29
C LYS A 67 12.24 14.59 1.65
N HIS A 68 12.01 13.61 0.76
CA HIS A 68 13.04 12.88 0.03
C HIS A 68 12.97 13.08 -1.49
N LEU A 69 12.14 14.02 -1.96
CA LEU A 69 12.21 14.53 -3.32
C LEU A 69 13.43 15.48 -3.40
N PRO A 70 14.32 15.33 -4.38
CA PRO A 70 15.39 16.31 -4.61
C PRO A 70 14.82 17.69 -4.97
#